data_AF-A0A416P9N1-F1
#
_entry.id   AF-A0A416P9N1-F1
#
_cell.length_a   1.000
_cell.length_b   1.000
_cell.length_c   1.000
_cell.angle_alpha   90.00
_cell.angle_beta   90.00
_cell.angle_gamma   90.00
#
_symmetry.space_group_name_H-M   'P 1'
#
loop_
_entity.id
_entity.type
_entity.pdbx_description
1 polymer ?
#
loop_
_entity_poly.entity_id
_entity_poly.type
_entity_poly.pdbx_seq_one_letter_code
_entity_poly.pdbx_strand_id
1 'polypeptide(L)' 'MKNIFAIAYMDENGNGFTENEPWIDGEYSTIPEIRERAVELFQDGMTNIIPFEVVDEIESYSWDYVKRHRVKGWV' A
#
# COMPACT_ATOMS: atom_id res chain seq x y z
N MET A 1 14.02 -15.94 -1.66
CA MET A 1 13.03 -15.15 -0.91
C MET A 1 12.08 -14.56 -1.94
N LYS A 2 10.78 -14.78 -1.77
CA LYS A 2 9.76 -14.21 -2.65
C LYS A 2 9.49 -12.81 -2.13
N ASN A 3 9.58 -11.80 -2.99
CA ASN A 3 9.20 -10.44 -2.59
C ASN A 3 7.67 -10.41 -2.49
N ILE A 4 7.17 -9.96 -1.34
CA ILE A 4 5.75 -9.72 -1.11
C ILE A 4 5.54 -8.21 -1.19
N PHE A 5 4.51 -7.81 -1.92
CA PHE A 5 4.12 -6.40 -2.05
C PHE A 5 2.74 -6.19 -1.48
N ALA A 6 2.50 -4.97 -0.99
CA ALA A 6 1.21 -4.51 -0.53
C ALA A 6 0.99 -3.05 -0.96
N ILE A 7 -0.24 -2.58 -0.81
CA ILE A 7 -0.69 -1.23 -1.11
C ILE A 7 -1.27 -0.65 0.17
N ALA A 8 -0.67 0.45 0.63
CA ALA A 8 -1.25 1.28 1.67
C ALA A 8 -2.14 2.35 1.06
N TYR A 9 -3.31 2.62 1.62
CA TYR A 9 -4.21 3.65 1.13
C TYR A 9 -5.03 4.28 2.26
N MET A 10 -5.64 5.43 1.94
CA MET A 10 -6.71 6.06 2.72
C MET A 10 -8.04 5.82 1.99
N ASP A 11 -9.13 5.76 2.75
CA ASP A 11 -10.47 5.65 2.18
C ASP A 11 -10.86 6.92 1.38
N GLU A 12 -12.06 6.90 0.79
CA GLU A 12 -12.64 8.01 0.02
C GLU A 12 -12.80 9.32 0.83
N ASN A 13 -12.81 9.24 2.17
CA ASN A 13 -12.92 10.36 3.07
C ASN A 13 -11.56 10.83 3.61
N GLY A 14 -10.46 10.20 3.17
CA GLY A 14 -9.10 10.51 3.61
C GLY A 14 -8.72 9.89 4.95
N ASN A 15 -9.45 8.87 5.43
CA ASN A 15 -9.12 8.18 6.68
C ASN A 15 -8.27 6.93 6.42
N GLY A 16 -7.27 6.71 7.26
CA GLY A 16 -6.60 5.42 7.39
C GLY A 16 -7.38 4.45 8.28
N PHE A 17 -6.77 3.30 8.58
CA PHE A 17 -7.27 2.38 9.62
C PHE A 17 -7.29 3.06 10.99
N THR A 18 -6.25 3.86 11.26
CA THR A 18 -6.17 4.80 12.37
C THR A 18 -5.62 6.13 11.85
N GLU A 19 -5.41 7.12 12.73
CA GLU A 19 -4.77 8.38 12.37
C GLU A 19 -3.35 8.19 11.79
N ASN A 20 -2.63 7.15 12.23
CA ASN A 20 -1.23 6.92 11.87
C ASN A 20 -0.98 5.67 11.02
N GLU A 21 -2.02 4.86 10.79
CA GLU A 21 -1.94 3.58 10.07
C GLU A 21 -2.87 3.61 8.85
N PRO A 22 -2.39 3.21 7.66
CA PRO A 22 -3.19 3.10 6.46
C PRO A 22 -4.10 1.87 6.51
N TRP A 23 -5.07 1.84 5.59
CA TRP A 23 -5.62 0.57 5.14
C TRP A 23 -4.60 -0.17 4.29
N ILE A 24 -4.60 -1.50 4.35
CA ILE A 24 -3.66 -2.36 3.62
C ILE A 24 -4.46 -3.28 2.69
N ASP A 25 -4.08 -3.29 1.42
CA ASP A 25 -4.46 -4.30 0.44
C ASP A 25 -3.18 -5.05 0.04
N GLY A 26 -3.14 -6.38 0.13
CA GLY A 26 -1.87 -7.11 0.26
C GLY A 26 -1.78 -8.47 -0.43
N GLU A 27 -0.61 -9.08 -0.24
CA GLU A 27 -0.19 -10.41 -0.75
C GLU A 27 0.12 -10.50 -2.25
N TYR A 28 0.54 -9.39 -2.88
CA TYR A 28 0.93 -9.41 -4.29
C TYR A 28 2.34 -9.94 -4.49
N SER A 29 2.56 -10.55 -5.66
CA SER A 29 3.84 -11.18 -5.99
C SER A 29 4.65 -10.40 -7.02
N THR A 30 4.04 -9.44 -7.72
CA THR A 30 4.69 -8.75 -8.85
C THR A 30 4.31 -7.26 -8.94
N ILE A 31 5.20 -6.44 -9.50
CA ILE A 31 4.93 -5.02 -9.74
C ILE A 31 3.75 -4.77 -10.71
N PRO A 32 3.57 -5.50 -11.82
CA PRO A 32 2.40 -5.30 -12.68
C PRO A 32 1.06 -5.47 -11.95
N GLU A 33 0.96 -6.48 -11.08
CA GLU A 33 -0.24 -6.77 -10.28
C GLU A 33 -0.59 -5.62 -9.34
N ILE A 34 0.40 -5.07 -8.61
CA ILE A 34 0.13 -3.91 -7.73
C ILE A 34 -0.22 -2.65 -8.53
N ARG A 35 0.30 -2.52 -9.76
CA ARG A 35 -0.02 -1.37 -10.62
C ARG A 35 -1.49 -1.39 -11.01
N GLU A 36 -1.96 -2.55 -11.46
CA GLU A 36 -3.36 -2.77 -11.84
C GLU A 36 -4.27 -2.49 -10.64
N ARG A 37 -3.97 -3.11 -9.50
CA ARG A 37 -4.78 -2.91 -8.29
C ARG A 37 -4.80 -1.46 -7.80
N ALA A 38 -3.67 -0.76 -7.83
CA ALA A 38 -3.64 0.64 -7.42
C ALA A 38 -4.52 1.54 -8.32
N VAL A 39 -4.62 1.21 -9.61
CA VAL A 39 -5.54 1.91 -10.53
C VAL A 39 -6.99 1.63 -10.16
N GLU A 40 -7.34 0.39 -9.81
CA GLU A 40 -8.68 0.05 -9.34
C GLU A 40 -9.04 0.82 -8.06
N LEU A 41 -8.17 0.82 -7.06
CA LEU A 41 -8.38 1.57 -5.81
C LEU A 41 -8.56 3.08 -6.07
N PHE A 42 -7.80 3.64 -7.01
CA PHE A 42 -7.97 5.04 -7.41
C PHE A 42 -9.33 5.28 -8.08
N GLN A 43 -9.78 4.36 -8.95
CA GLN A 43 -11.10 4.43 -9.59
C GLN A 43 -12.25 4.28 -8.59
N ASP A 44 -12.03 3.51 -7.52
CA ASP A 44 -12.95 3.34 -6.39
C ASP A 44 -12.96 4.55 -5.43
N GLY A 45 -12.15 5.58 -5.70
CA GLY A 45 -12.12 6.83 -4.93
C GLY A 45 -11.15 6.84 -3.75
N MET A 46 -10.34 5.78 -3.57
CA MET A 46 -9.34 5.73 -2.52
C MET A 46 -8.21 6.74 -2.77
N THR A 47 -7.63 7.24 -1.68
CA THR A 47 -6.62 8.31 -1.73
C THR A 47 -5.30 7.86 -1.09
N ASN A 48 -4.23 8.63 -1.31
CA ASN A 48 -2.89 8.35 -0.77
C ASN A 48 -2.40 6.89 -0.97
N ILE A 49 -2.56 6.39 -2.20
CA ILE A 49 -2.26 5.00 -2.59
C ILE A 49 -0.75 4.82 -2.78
N ILE A 50 -0.12 4.07 -1.89
CA ILE A 50 1.33 3.85 -1.85
C ILE A 50 1.63 2.35 -1.81
N PRO A 51 2.06 1.76 -2.93
CA PRO A 51 2.60 0.41 -2.94
C PRO A 51 3.98 0.34 -2.28
N PHE A 52 4.22 -0.71 -1.51
CA PHE A 52 5.45 -0.93 -0.76
C PHE A 52 5.83 -2.42 -0.68
N GLU A 53 7.11 -2.68 -0.42
CA GLU A 53 7.65 -4.01 -0.16
C GLU A 53 7.40 -4.41 1.30
N VAL A 54 6.83 -5.60 1.52
CA VAL A 54 6.68 -6.18 2.86
C VAL A 54 7.97 -6.92 3.20
N VAL A 55 8.83 -6.25 3.97
CA VAL A 55 10.10 -6.81 4.45
C VAL A 55 9.90 -7.51 5.80
N ASP A 56 9.18 -6.85 6.71
CA ASP A 56 8.84 -7.37 8.03
C ASP A 56 7.35 -7.76 8.04
N GLU A 57 7.03 -9.03 8.31
CA GLU A 57 5.64 -9.48 8.50
C GLU A 57 5.19 -9.13 9.93
N ILE A 58 4.42 -8.04 10.05
CA ILE A 58 3.91 -7.51 11.34
C ILE A 58 2.39 -7.27 11.28
N GLU A 59 1.76 -7.10 12.45
CA GLU A 59 0.30 -6.99 12.59
C GLU A 59 -0.29 -5.72 11.96
N SER A 60 0.46 -4.62 11.94
CA SER A 60 0.06 -3.36 11.30
C SER A 60 1.28 -2.59 10.80
N TYR A 61 1.08 -1.74 9.80
CA TYR A 61 2.13 -0.90 9.23
C TYR A 61 1.82 0.57 9.49
N SER A 62 2.81 1.36 9.85
CA SER A 62 2.67 2.82 9.92
C SER A 62 2.94 3.48 8.57
N TRP A 63 2.44 4.71 8.37
CA TRP A 63 2.81 5.49 7.18
C TRP A 63 4.33 5.69 7.03
N ASP A 64 5.06 5.78 8.14
CA ASP A 64 6.53 5.92 8.11
C ASP A 64 7.20 4.66 7.61
N TYR A 65 6.72 3.48 8.02
CA TYR A 65 7.20 2.21 7.48
C TYR A 65 6.92 2.12 5.97
N VAL A 66 5.69 2.41 5.56
CA VAL A 66 5.26 2.39 4.15
C VAL A 66 6.14 3.30 3.29
N LYS A 67 6.40 4.54 3.74
CA LYS A 67 7.23 5.50 2.98
C LYS A 67 8.67 5.03 2.83
N ARG A 68 9.24 4.35 3.84
CA ARG A 68 10.60 3.81 3.78
C ARG A 68 10.72 2.63 2.82
N HIS A 69 9.67 1.82 2.70
CA HIS A 69 9.66 0.60 1.89
C HIS A 69 8.90 0.75 0.57
N ARG A 70 8.51 1.97 0.19
CA ARG A 70 7.75 2.22 -1.03
C ARG A 70 8.45 1.63 -2.25
N VAL A 71 7.66 1.12 -3.18
CA VAL A 71 8.16 0.64 -4.47
C VAL A 71 8.84 1.80 -5.20
N LYS A 72 10.09 1.59 -5.62
CA LYS A 72 10.87 2.63 -6.32
C LYS A 72 10.25 2.93 -7.68
N GLY A 73 10.17 4.22 -8.02
CA GLY A 73 9.58 4.67 -9.29
C GLY A 73 8.05 4.70 -9.29
N TRP A 74 7.41 4.56 -8.13
CA TRP A 74 6.02 4.96 -7.92
C TRP A 74 5.95 6.48 -7.79
N VAL A 75 5.18 7.14 -8.65
CA VAL A 75 4.94 8.59 -8.71
C VAL A 75 3.46 8.88 -8.56
#